data_AF-A0A956HV33-F1
#
_entry.id   AF-A0A956HV33-F1
#
_cell.length_a   1.000
_cell.length_b   1.000
_cell.length_c   1.000
_cell.angle_alpha   90.00
_cell.angle_beta   90.00
_cell.angle_gamma   90.00
#
_symmetry.space_group_name_H-M   'P 1'
#
loop_
_entity.id
_entity.type
_entity.pdbx_description
1 polymer ?
#
loop_
_entity_poly.entity_id
_entity_poly.type
_entity_poly.pdbx_seq_one_letter_code
_entity_poly.pdbx_strand_id
1 'polypeptide(L)'
;MGVLSKALGLFRGRGGGGPERRARRAEARGELAEAAAAYLEAGLGSEAARVFAARADAAAEPRERYQLLGQALSLASAEQKAELSKRRGELALDLLKAGTLQLTPRELSLLGRELERAGSSAAAAEAYGLAGDVDDQARMLVDAGAIERLEQVLGDEQKRERKLRERAEVGRKAKDLFSCGRRREALALARAPRAEPDDMLLALAVEIEERRAQGPSARFELDGRPLEVAFGDSVVIGRADADITVPSPGISRQHLVLRRTPSGPEAADLGSSNGTLLRGVRLDVPVAIGEGIELTLGGDVSAKLTPLDGGGVRVEIGARVVLAPLGPWHLDDWRVQPADDGWLELSAHTPGYLEGLQVDQRIQLCRGDALSNAAGAPPRLRVVP
;
A
#
# COMPACT_ATOMS: atom_id res chain seq x y z
N MET A 1 -41.22 -71.18 -17.38
CA MET A 1 -41.13 -71.74 -18.76
C MET A 1 -39.69 -71.58 -19.22
N GLY A 2 -38.98 -72.68 -19.53
CA GLY A 2 -37.57 -72.67 -19.96
C GLY A 2 -36.54 -72.43 -18.83
N VAL A 3 -35.49 -73.24 -18.56
CA VAL A 3 -35.02 -74.53 -19.14
C VAL A 3 -34.53 -74.37 -20.60
N LEU A 4 -33.26 -74.54 -21.02
CA LEU A 4 -32.00 -75.14 -20.50
C LEU A 4 -30.81 -74.41 -21.23
N SER A 5 -29.51 -74.76 -21.31
CA SER A 5 -28.62 -75.86 -20.85
C SER A 5 -27.12 -75.46 -21.00
N LYS A 6 -26.27 -75.69 -19.97
CA LYS A 6 -24.79 -75.95 -20.05
C LYS A 6 -23.87 -74.81 -20.57
N ALA A 7 -22.54 -74.85 -20.37
CA ALA A 7 -21.71 -75.45 -19.31
C ALA A 7 -20.27 -74.88 -19.32
N LEU A 8 -19.68 -74.73 -18.14
CA LEU A 8 -18.23 -74.77 -17.85
C LEU A 8 -18.09 -74.84 -16.32
N GLY A 9 -17.25 -75.68 -15.71
CA GLY A 9 -16.39 -76.70 -16.29
C GLY A 9 -15.11 -76.89 -15.47
N LEU A 10 -15.23 -77.61 -14.34
CA LEU A 10 -14.14 -78.16 -13.51
C LEU A 10 -12.84 -77.34 -13.41
N PHE A 11 -12.62 -76.67 -12.26
CA PHE A 11 -11.28 -76.62 -11.65
C PHE A 11 -11.30 -76.72 -10.12
N ARG A 12 -11.98 -77.75 -9.60
CA ARG A 12 -11.98 -78.06 -8.15
C ARG A 12 -10.74 -78.88 -7.75
N GLY A 13 -9.56 -78.32 -8.02
CA GLY A 13 -8.27 -78.92 -7.69
C GLY A 13 -7.93 -78.84 -6.19
N ARG A 14 -7.25 -79.86 -5.66
CA ARG A 14 -6.60 -79.81 -4.33
C ARG A 14 -5.37 -78.90 -4.40
N GLY A 15 -5.04 -78.20 -3.31
CA GLY A 15 -3.69 -77.63 -3.15
C GLY A 15 -3.54 -76.35 -2.34
N GLY A 16 -4.60 -75.58 -2.09
CA GLY A 16 -4.49 -74.27 -1.43
C GLY A 16 -5.61 -73.94 -0.44
N GLY A 17 -5.29 -73.12 0.56
CA GLY A 17 -6.30 -72.34 1.28
C GLY A 17 -6.83 -71.22 0.37
N GLY A 18 -8.12 -70.88 0.48
CA GLY A 18 -8.64 -69.63 -0.11
C GLY A 18 -7.91 -68.41 0.45
N PRO A 19 -8.01 -67.23 -0.17
CA PRO A 19 -7.15 -66.07 0.13
C PRO A 19 -7.08 -65.73 1.62
N GLU A 20 -8.21 -65.69 2.33
CA GLU A 20 -8.28 -65.54 3.80
C GLU A 20 -7.43 -66.57 4.57
N ARG A 21 -7.48 -67.85 4.19
CA ARG A 21 -6.67 -68.92 4.80
C ARG A 21 -5.19 -68.84 4.40
N ARG A 22 -4.83 -68.09 3.36
CA ARG A 22 -3.43 -67.71 3.09
C ARG A 22 -3.04 -66.54 3.99
N ALA A 23 -3.87 -65.49 4.06
CA ALA A 23 -3.66 -64.30 4.88
C ALA A 23 -3.40 -64.64 6.35
N ARG A 24 -4.31 -65.39 7.00
CA ARG A 24 -4.15 -65.87 8.39
C ARG A 24 -2.87 -66.71 8.59
N ARG A 25 -2.39 -67.41 7.55
CA ARG A 25 -1.15 -68.22 7.60
C ARG A 25 0.11 -67.39 7.41
N ALA A 26 0.09 -66.36 6.56
CA ALA A 26 1.19 -65.42 6.39
C ALA A 26 1.36 -64.55 7.65
N GLU A 27 0.23 -64.08 8.19
CA GLU A 27 0.18 -63.33 9.45
C GLU A 27 0.75 -64.15 10.62
N ALA A 28 0.40 -65.43 10.73
CA ALA A 28 0.96 -66.34 11.73
C ALA A 28 2.46 -66.67 11.53
N ARG A 29 3.06 -66.30 10.39
CA ARG A 29 4.52 -66.35 10.13
C ARG A 29 5.21 -64.99 10.34
N GLY A 30 4.46 -63.92 10.64
CA GLY A 30 4.97 -62.55 10.70
C GLY A 30 5.14 -61.88 9.33
N GLU A 31 4.68 -62.51 8.24
CA GLU A 31 4.84 -62.05 6.87
C GLU A 31 3.74 -61.02 6.50
N LEU A 32 3.73 -59.89 7.22
CA LEU A 32 2.64 -58.92 7.20
C LEU A 32 2.36 -58.33 5.80
N ALA A 33 3.35 -58.28 4.91
CA ALA A 33 3.16 -57.84 3.53
C ALA A 33 2.35 -58.85 2.68
N GLU A 34 2.64 -60.16 2.79
CA GLU A 34 1.84 -61.21 2.15
C GLU A 34 0.43 -61.29 2.78
N ALA A 35 0.34 -61.14 4.10
CA ALA A 35 -0.93 -61.12 4.81
C ALA A 35 -1.86 -59.98 4.35
N ALA A 36 -1.36 -58.74 4.26
CA ALA A 36 -2.15 -57.59 3.79
C ALA A 36 -2.66 -57.79 2.35
N ALA A 37 -1.81 -58.27 1.44
CA ALA A 37 -2.22 -58.58 0.06
C ALA A 37 -3.28 -59.69 -0.01
N ALA A 38 -3.12 -60.76 0.77
CA ALA A 38 -4.07 -61.87 0.81
C ALA A 38 -5.41 -61.51 1.50
N TYR A 39 -5.43 -60.56 2.44
CA TYR A 39 -6.68 -59.99 2.97
C TYR A 39 -7.39 -59.10 1.94
N LEU A 40 -6.65 -58.31 1.15
CA LEU A 40 -7.20 -57.53 0.04
C LEU A 40 -7.82 -58.44 -1.04
N GLU A 41 -7.13 -59.51 -1.45
CA GLU A 41 -7.69 -60.53 -2.35
C GLU A 41 -8.98 -61.19 -1.81
N ALA A 42 -9.12 -61.28 -0.48
CA ALA A 42 -10.32 -61.82 0.16
C ALA A 42 -11.46 -60.79 0.30
N GLY A 43 -11.24 -59.52 -0.09
CA GLY A 43 -12.18 -58.42 0.14
C GLY A 43 -12.27 -57.94 1.59
N LEU A 44 -11.34 -58.38 2.46
CA LEU A 44 -11.37 -58.14 3.90
C LEU A 44 -10.61 -56.84 4.26
N GLY A 45 -11.16 -55.71 3.82
CA GLY A 45 -10.57 -54.37 4.00
C GLY A 45 -10.15 -54.06 5.44
N SER A 46 -11.01 -54.32 6.43
CA SER A 46 -10.74 -54.06 7.85
C SER A 46 -9.56 -54.90 8.40
N GLU A 47 -9.37 -56.12 7.91
CA GLU A 47 -8.23 -56.96 8.29
C GLU A 47 -6.94 -56.49 7.60
N ALA A 48 -7.01 -56.12 6.31
CA ALA A 48 -5.90 -55.49 5.62
C ALA A 48 -5.47 -54.19 6.34
N ALA A 49 -6.43 -53.34 6.75
CA ALA A 49 -6.18 -52.12 7.52
C ALA A 49 -5.45 -52.41 8.85
N ARG A 50 -5.90 -53.44 9.59
CA ARG A 50 -5.26 -53.90 10.84
C ARG A 50 -3.81 -54.35 10.59
N VAL A 51 -3.55 -55.07 9.50
CA VAL A 51 -2.19 -55.51 9.13
C VAL A 51 -1.32 -54.33 8.65
N PHE A 52 -1.86 -53.36 7.90
CA PHE A 52 -1.12 -52.13 7.55
C PHE A 52 -0.76 -51.30 8.77
N ALA A 53 -1.64 -51.21 9.77
CA ALA A 53 -1.33 -50.56 11.05
C ALA A 53 -0.20 -51.30 11.80
N ALA A 54 -0.28 -52.63 11.91
CA ALA A 54 0.79 -53.44 12.52
C ALA A 54 2.14 -53.32 11.77
N ARG A 55 2.11 -53.13 10.44
CA ARG A 55 3.32 -52.79 9.66
C ARG A 55 3.85 -51.41 10.00
N ALA A 56 2.99 -50.41 10.22
CA ALA A 56 3.42 -49.07 10.63
C ALA A 56 4.07 -49.07 12.03
N ASP A 57 3.61 -49.93 12.94
CA ASP A 57 4.23 -50.11 14.26
C ASP A 57 5.61 -50.80 14.17
N ALA A 58 5.81 -51.69 13.20
CA ALA A 58 7.08 -52.38 12.95
C ALA A 58 8.09 -51.60 12.09
N ALA A 59 7.63 -50.64 11.27
CA ALA A 59 8.47 -49.88 10.36
C ALA A 59 9.45 -48.94 11.10
N ALA A 60 10.67 -48.80 10.57
CA ALA A 60 11.71 -47.96 11.19
C ALA A 60 11.58 -46.47 10.81
N GLU A 61 11.27 -46.17 9.55
CA GLU A 61 11.24 -44.79 9.04
C GLU A 61 9.88 -44.10 9.31
N PRO A 62 9.85 -42.91 9.95
CA PRO A 62 8.62 -42.15 10.17
C PRO A 62 7.79 -41.87 8.91
N ARG A 63 8.43 -41.69 7.74
CA ARG A 63 7.74 -41.55 6.45
C ARG A 63 7.08 -42.85 5.98
N GLU A 64 7.70 -44.01 6.21
CA GLU A 64 7.08 -45.31 5.92
C GLU A 64 5.86 -45.54 6.83
N ARG A 65 5.97 -45.23 8.13
CA ARG A 65 4.84 -45.28 9.07
C ARG A 65 3.66 -44.45 8.58
N TYR A 66 3.90 -43.22 8.13
CA TYR A 66 2.86 -42.33 7.63
C TYR A 66 2.19 -42.85 6.34
N GLN A 67 2.97 -43.41 5.41
CA GLN A 67 2.45 -44.09 4.21
C GLN A 67 1.57 -45.29 4.58
N LEU A 68 2.04 -46.15 5.49
CA LEU A 68 1.33 -47.37 5.93
C LEU A 68 0.03 -47.04 6.71
N LEU A 69 0.04 -46.01 7.56
CA LEU A 69 -1.17 -45.52 8.22
C LEU A 69 -2.16 -44.89 7.22
N GLY A 70 -1.68 -44.25 6.14
CA GLY A 70 -2.53 -43.80 5.03
C GLY A 70 -3.21 -44.97 4.30
N GLN A 71 -2.46 -46.04 4.03
CA GLN A 71 -2.98 -47.27 3.43
C GLN A 71 -3.99 -47.95 4.37
N ALA A 72 -3.71 -48.03 5.67
CA ALA A 72 -4.64 -48.53 6.67
C ALA A 72 -5.96 -47.72 6.69
N LEU A 73 -5.88 -46.39 6.74
CA LEU A 73 -7.05 -45.51 6.85
C LEU A 73 -7.98 -45.58 5.63
N SER A 74 -7.44 -45.76 4.41
CA SER A 74 -8.24 -45.95 3.19
C SER A 74 -9.05 -47.25 3.16
N LEU A 75 -8.65 -48.26 3.93
CA LEU A 75 -9.26 -49.59 4.00
C LEU A 75 -10.07 -49.81 5.28
N ALA A 76 -10.00 -48.86 6.22
CA ALA A 76 -10.54 -48.95 7.56
C ALA A 76 -12.07 -48.98 7.62
N SER A 77 -12.60 -49.76 8.57
CA SER A 77 -14.01 -49.72 8.97
C SER A 77 -14.37 -48.39 9.66
N ALA A 78 -15.65 -48.17 9.95
CA ALA A 78 -16.09 -46.95 10.65
C ALA A 78 -15.45 -46.83 12.05
N GLU A 79 -15.33 -47.95 12.75
CA GLU A 79 -14.76 -48.09 14.09
C GLU A 79 -13.24 -47.87 14.09
N GLN A 80 -12.55 -48.36 13.06
CA GLN A 80 -11.09 -48.23 12.92
C GLN A 80 -10.64 -46.80 12.54
N LYS A 81 -11.50 -46.01 11.90
CA LYS A 81 -11.12 -44.71 11.31
C LYS A 81 -10.66 -43.67 12.32
N ALA A 82 -11.30 -43.57 13.50
CA ALA A 82 -10.93 -42.57 14.51
C ALA A 82 -9.47 -42.77 14.97
N GLU A 83 -9.13 -43.97 15.43
CA GLU A 83 -7.79 -44.30 15.94
C GLU A 83 -6.71 -44.19 14.85
N LEU A 84 -7.02 -44.62 13.61
CA LEU A 84 -6.06 -44.53 12.50
C LEU A 84 -5.86 -43.08 12.03
N SER A 85 -6.91 -42.25 12.00
CA SER A 85 -6.78 -40.81 11.73
C SER A 85 -5.96 -40.11 12.80
N LYS A 86 -6.21 -40.42 14.09
CA LYS A 86 -5.43 -39.90 15.22
C LYS A 86 -3.94 -40.21 15.07
N ARG A 87 -3.58 -41.49 15.01
CA ARG A 87 -2.20 -41.96 14.87
C ARG A 87 -1.50 -41.40 13.64
N ARG A 88 -2.20 -41.31 12.50
CA ARG A 88 -1.65 -40.72 11.26
C ARG A 88 -1.43 -39.21 11.39
N GLY A 89 -2.36 -38.49 12.01
CA GLY A 89 -2.31 -37.04 12.11
C GLY A 89 -1.31 -36.54 13.15
N GLU A 90 -1.19 -37.22 14.29
CA GLU A 90 -0.16 -36.95 15.30
C GLU A 90 1.25 -37.16 14.73
N LEU A 91 1.45 -38.26 13.98
CA LEU A 91 2.68 -38.48 13.21
C LEU A 91 2.91 -37.42 12.12
N ALA A 92 1.85 -36.90 11.49
CA ALA A 92 1.99 -35.82 10.50
C ALA A 92 2.53 -34.53 11.13
N LEU A 93 2.07 -34.19 12.33
CA LEU A 93 2.55 -33.05 13.10
C LEU A 93 4.03 -33.21 13.48
N ASP A 94 4.45 -34.39 13.94
CA ASP A 94 5.87 -34.63 14.24
C ASP A 94 6.75 -34.60 12.98
N LEU A 95 6.27 -35.09 11.84
CA LEU A 95 6.96 -34.97 10.56
C LEU A 95 7.07 -33.51 10.08
N LEU A 96 6.05 -32.67 10.34
CA LEU A 96 6.04 -31.22 10.08
C LEU A 96 7.04 -30.49 10.99
N LYS A 97 7.02 -30.76 12.31
CA LYS A 97 8.02 -30.24 13.28
C LYS A 97 9.45 -30.57 12.86
N ALA A 98 9.68 -31.77 12.32
CA ALA A 98 10.97 -32.21 11.79
C ALA A 98 11.32 -31.65 10.39
N GLY A 99 10.43 -30.86 9.76
CA GLY A 99 10.58 -30.34 8.40
C GLY A 99 10.51 -31.41 7.28
N THR A 100 10.23 -32.66 7.65
CA THR A 100 10.23 -33.83 6.74
C THR A 100 8.90 -34.07 6.04
N LEU A 101 7.83 -33.40 6.47
CA LEU A 101 6.58 -33.22 5.74
C LEU A 101 6.38 -31.72 5.52
N GLN A 102 5.70 -31.36 4.44
CA GLN A 102 5.26 -30.01 4.11
C GLN A 102 3.82 -30.10 3.66
N LEU A 103 2.95 -29.22 4.17
CA LEU A 103 1.53 -29.15 3.84
C LEU A 103 1.15 -27.68 3.63
N THR A 104 0.23 -27.40 2.71
CA THR A 104 -0.36 -26.07 2.56
C THR A 104 -1.29 -25.74 3.74
N PRO A 105 -1.58 -24.46 4.02
CA PRO A 105 -2.55 -24.08 5.06
C PRO A 105 -3.89 -24.80 4.93
N ARG A 106 -4.38 -25.01 3.70
CA ARG A 106 -5.61 -25.76 3.43
C ARG A 106 -5.53 -27.23 3.84
N GLU A 107 -4.39 -27.87 3.64
CA GLU A 107 -4.15 -29.26 4.07
C GLU A 107 -3.96 -29.36 5.58
N LEU A 108 -3.40 -28.32 6.21
CA LEU A 108 -3.30 -28.20 7.67
C LEU A 108 -4.68 -28.02 8.33
N SER A 109 -5.57 -27.19 7.78
CA SER A 109 -6.98 -27.13 8.22
C SER A 109 -7.73 -28.45 8.02
N LEU A 110 -7.42 -29.22 6.97
CA LEU A 110 -8.00 -30.56 6.76
C LEU A 110 -7.47 -31.57 7.78
N LEU A 111 -6.17 -31.54 8.08
CA LEU A 111 -5.54 -32.34 9.13
C LEU A 111 -6.13 -32.03 10.51
N GLY A 112 -6.36 -30.75 10.83
CA GLY A 112 -7.08 -30.34 12.05
C GLY A 112 -8.47 -30.96 12.14
N ARG A 113 -9.24 -30.95 11.05
CA ARG A 113 -10.58 -31.56 10.96
C ARG A 113 -10.57 -33.09 11.02
N GLU A 114 -9.49 -33.74 10.57
CA GLU A 114 -9.30 -35.20 10.74
C GLU A 114 -8.99 -35.54 12.21
N LEU A 115 -8.17 -34.73 12.90
CA LEU A 115 -7.79 -34.89 14.31
C LEU A 115 -8.92 -34.56 15.29
N GLU A 116 -9.69 -33.50 15.02
CA GLU A 116 -10.87 -33.09 15.79
C GLU A 116 -11.93 -34.20 15.78
N ARG A 117 -12.25 -34.75 14.60
CA ARG A 117 -13.16 -35.90 14.45
C ARG A 117 -12.63 -37.20 15.08
N ALA A 118 -11.31 -37.29 15.26
CA ALA A 118 -10.65 -38.39 15.93
C ALA A 118 -10.52 -38.19 17.46
N GLY A 119 -11.03 -37.07 18.00
CA GLY A 119 -11.00 -36.77 19.43
C GLY A 119 -9.62 -36.40 19.99
N SER A 120 -8.68 -35.94 19.14
CA SER A 120 -7.37 -35.45 19.59
C SER A 120 -7.29 -33.93 19.51
N SER A 121 -8.04 -33.25 20.39
CA SER A 121 -8.18 -31.78 20.39
C SER A 121 -6.83 -31.06 20.51
N ALA A 122 -5.90 -31.57 21.32
CA ALA A 122 -4.56 -30.99 21.46
C ALA A 122 -3.75 -31.03 20.15
N ALA A 123 -3.90 -32.09 19.35
CA ALA A 123 -3.26 -32.22 18.04
C ALA A 123 -4.00 -31.39 16.97
N ALA A 124 -5.34 -31.35 17.02
CA ALA A 124 -6.14 -30.49 16.14
C ALA A 124 -5.79 -29.00 16.34
N ALA A 125 -5.65 -28.55 17.59
CA ALA A 125 -5.19 -27.20 17.91
C ALA A 125 -3.81 -26.85 17.32
N GLU A 126 -2.88 -27.81 17.28
CA GLU A 126 -1.57 -27.61 16.66
C GLU A 126 -1.70 -27.51 15.13
N ALA A 127 -2.49 -28.37 14.50
CA ALA A 127 -2.75 -28.33 13.05
C ALA A 127 -3.43 -27.03 12.60
N TYR A 128 -4.44 -26.55 13.35
CA TYR A 128 -5.10 -25.28 13.08
C TYR A 128 -4.17 -24.08 13.30
N GLY A 129 -3.33 -24.10 14.35
CA GLY A 129 -2.29 -23.08 14.56
C GLY A 129 -1.28 -23.01 13.42
N LEU A 130 -0.83 -24.15 12.90
CA LEU A 130 0.04 -24.22 11.72
C LEU A 130 -0.67 -23.75 10.43
N ALA A 131 -2.00 -23.91 10.33
CA ALA A 131 -2.80 -23.35 9.23
C ALA A 131 -3.00 -21.82 9.33
N GLY A 132 -2.78 -21.23 10.50
CA GLY A 132 -3.15 -19.84 10.81
C GLY A 132 -4.64 -19.65 11.15
N ASP A 133 -5.34 -20.73 11.49
CA ASP A 133 -6.77 -20.74 11.83
C ASP A 133 -6.94 -20.56 13.35
N VAL A 134 -6.91 -19.29 13.80
CA VAL A 134 -6.89 -18.92 15.22
C VAL A 134 -8.20 -19.32 15.92
N ASP A 135 -9.34 -19.29 15.23
CA ASP A 135 -10.66 -19.61 15.81
C ASP A 135 -10.84 -21.12 16.03
N ASP A 136 -10.56 -21.96 15.00
CA ASP A 136 -10.58 -23.42 15.16
C ASP A 136 -9.46 -23.87 16.14
N GLN A 137 -8.30 -23.21 16.17
CA GLN A 137 -7.25 -23.44 17.18
C GLN A 137 -7.74 -23.12 18.61
N ALA A 138 -8.34 -21.96 18.83
CA ALA A 138 -8.81 -21.53 20.15
C ALA A 138 -9.88 -22.48 20.70
N ARG A 139 -10.83 -22.92 19.87
CA ARG A 139 -11.82 -23.95 20.26
C ARG A 139 -11.13 -25.23 20.73
N MET A 140 -10.19 -25.74 19.93
CA MET A 140 -9.49 -26.98 20.24
C MET A 140 -8.57 -26.89 21.48
N LEU A 141 -8.04 -25.70 21.80
CA LEU A 141 -7.31 -25.48 23.05
C LEU A 141 -8.22 -25.46 24.29
N VAL A 142 -9.46 -24.95 24.18
CA VAL A 142 -10.48 -25.07 25.23
C VAL A 142 -10.83 -26.54 25.47
N ASP A 143 -11.15 -27.29 24.40
CA ASP A 143 -11.50 -28.71 24.50
C ASP A 143 -10.34 -29.58 25.02
N ALA A 144 -9.08 -29.16 24.79
CA ALA A 144 -7.89 -29.79 25.35
C ALA A 144 -7.54 -29.36 26.79
N GLY A 145 -8.28 -28.40 27.39
CA GLY A 145 -7.98 -27.83 28.70
C GLY A 145 -6.67 -27.01 28.76
N ALA A 146 -6.13 -26.58 27.62
CA ALA A 146 -4.79 -26.02 27.47
C ALA A 146 -4.75 -24.49 27.70
N ILE A 147 -5.22 -24.04 28.87
CA ILE A 147 -5.49 -22.63 29.21
C ILE A 147 -4.29 -21.71 28.92
N GLU A 148 -3.07 -22.04 29.38
CA GLU A 148 -1.87 -21.22 29.17
C GLU A 148 -1.57 -20.96 27.68
N ARG A 149 -1.81 -21.97 26.82
CA ARG A 149 -1.62 -21.86 25.36
C ARG A 149 -2.73 -21.04 24.71
N LEU A 150 -3.96 -21.15 25.21
CA LEU A 150 -5.09 -20.35 24.75
C LEU A 150 -4.85 -18.86 25.07
N GLU A 151 -4.41 -18.54 26.28
CA GLU A 151 -4.05 -17.18 26.69
C GLU A 151 -2.91 -16.61 25.84
N GLN A 152 -1.89 -17.42 25.51
CA GLN A 152 -0.83 -17.00 24.60
C GLN A 152 -1.37 -16.69 23.20
N VAL A 153 -2.11 -17.62 22.58
CA VAL A 153 -2.63 -17.47 21.21
C VAL A 153 -3.55 -16.24 21.09
N LEU A 154 -4.51 -16.09 22.01
CA LEU A 154 -5.41 -14.93 22.03
C LEU A 154 -4.66 -13.63 22.33
N GLY A 155 -3.67 -13.66 23.23
CA GLY A 155 -2.84 -12.51 23.55
C GLY A 155 -1.95 -12.06 22.40
N ASP A 156 -1.41 -12.98 21.59
CA ASP A 156 -0.60 -12.66 20.42
C ASP A 156 -1.46 -12.17 19.24
N GLU A 157 -2.66 -12.73 19.02
CA GLU A 157 -3.59 -12.20 18.01
C GLU A 157 -4.12 -10.81 18.39
N GLN A 158 -4.45 -10.55 19.67
CA GLN A 158 -4.83 -9.20 20.11
C GLN A 158 -3.71 -8.17 19.88
N LYS A 159 -2.43 -8.55 20.07
CA LYS A 159 -1.28 -7.70 19.71
C LYS A 159 -1.19 -7.46 18.20
N ARG A 160 -1.48 -8.47 17.38
CA ARG A 160 -1.51 -8.38 15.91
C ARG A 160 -2.63 -7.46 15.42
N GLU A 161 -3.87 -7.71 15.85
CA GLU A 161 -5.03 -6.84 15.57
C GLU A 161 -4.75 -5.39 15.94
N ARG A 162 -4.22 -5.16 17.15
CA ARG A 162 -3.93 -3.81 17.64
C ARG A 162 -2.93 -3.10 16.74
N LYS A 163 -1.82 -3.74 16.37
CA LYS A 163 -0.84 -3.15 15.42
C LYS A 163 -1.46 -2.82 14.07
N LEU A 164 -2.35 -3.68 13.55
CA LEU A 164 -3.05 -3.44 12.28
C LEU A 164 -4.01 -2.24 12.39
N ARG A 165 -4.75 -2.12 13.50
CA ARG A 165 -5.62 -0.96 13.79
C ARG A 165 -4.80 0.33 13.91
N GLU A 166 -3.70 0.32 14.66
CA GLU A 166 -2.78 1.47 14.82
C GLU A 166 -2.18 1.92 13.47
N ARG A 167 -1.78 0.99 12.60
CA ARG A 167 -1.32 1.31 11.23
C ARG A 167 -2.42 1.95 10.39
N ALA A 168 -3.60 1.34 10.37
CA ALA A 168 -4.74 1.84 9.59
C ALA A 168 -5.23 3.22 10.07
N GLU A 169 -5.15 3.50 11.37
CA GLU A 169 -5.46 4.82 11.95
C GLU A 169 -4.47 5.89 11.48
N VAL A 170 -3.15 5.63 11.56
CA VAL A 170 -2.14 6.60 11.10
C VAL A 170 -2.21 6.81 9.59
N GLY A 171 -2.51 5.75 8.82
CA GLY A 171 -2.77 5.85 7.38
C GLY A 171 -3.95 6.76 7.04
N ARG A 172 -5.08 6.59 7.74
CA ARG A 172 -6.26 7.47 7.63
C ARG A 172 -5.90 8.90 7.97
N LYS A 173 -5.29 9.13 9.14
CA LYS A 173 -4.89 10.46 9.63
C LYS A 173 -3.95 11.19 8.66
N ALA A 174 -2.98 10.49 8.06
CA ALA A 174 -2.09 11.09 7.07
C ALA A 174 -2.86 11.55 5.81
N LYS A 175 -3.84 10.75 5.33
CA LYS A 175 -4.72 11.13 4.23
C LYS A 175 -5.64 12.30 4.59
N ASP A 176 -6.23 12.30 5.78
CA ASP A 176 -7.11 13.38 6.25
C ASP A 176 -6.34 14.72 6.31
N LEU A 177 -5.11 14.70 6.84
CA LEU A 177 -4.19 15.85 6.85
C LEU A 177 -3.79 16.33 5.45
N PHE A 178 -3.62 15.42 4.49
CA PHE A 178 -3.35 15.79 3.09
C PHE A 178 -4.55 16.49 2.45
N SER A 179 -5.76 15.95 2.65
CA SER A 179 -7.01 16.49 2.10
C SER A 179 -7.41 17.85 2.69
N CYS A 180 -7.07 18.15 3.95
CA CYS A 180 -7.29 19.48 4.54
C CYS A 180 -6.10 20.46 4.34
N GLY A 181 -5.10 20.10 3.51
CA GLY A 181 -3.99 20.97 3.15
C GLY A 181 -2.82 21.05 4.16
N ARG A 182 -2.84 20.27 5.24
CA ARG A 182 -1.75 20.16 6.24
C ARG A 182 -0.65 19.20 5.78
N ARG A 183 -0.19 19.40 4.54
CA ARG A 183 0.62 18.42 3.79
C ARG A 183 2.02 18.22 4.39
N ARG A 184 2.56 19.21 5.11
CA ARG A 184 3.81 19.08 5.88
C ARG A 184 3.68 18.02 6.98
N GLU A 185 2.54 17.97 7.68
CA GLU A 185 2.27 16.96 8.72
C GLU A 185 1.94 15.58 8.13
N ALA A 186 1.16 15.54 7.03
CA ALA A 186 0.89 14.31 6.29
C ALA A 186 2.20 13.63 5.83
N LEU A 187 3.11 14.42 5.23
CA LEU A 187 4.42 13.97 4.77
C LEU A 187 5.31 13.51 5.94
N ALA A 188 5.25 14.18 7.08
CA ALA A 188 5.99 13.79 8.29
C ALA A 188 5.48 12.44 8.86
N LEU A 189 4.16 12.22 8.92
CA LEU A 189 3.58 10.93 9.33
C LEU A 189 3.89 9.80 8.34
N ALA A 190 3.91 10.11 7.06
CA ALA A 190 4.23 9.15 6.00
C ALA A 190 5.71 8.75 5.99
N ARG A 191 6.62 9.70 6.25
CA ARG A 191 8.08 9.46 6.37
C ARG A 191 8.54 9.01 7.76
N ALA A 192 7.64 8.94 8.75
CA ALA A 192 7.99 8.50 10.10
C ALA A 192 8.59 7.09 10.11
N PRO A 193 9.77 6.85 10.74
CA PRO A 193 10.41 5.54 10.79
C PRO A 193 9.52 4.45 11.39
N ARG A 194 9.50 3.28 10.76
CA ARG A 194 8.68 2.11 11.13
C ARG A 194 9.52 0.83 11.03
N ALA A 195 9.13 -0.19 11.79
CA ALA A 195 9.76 -1.52 11.74
C ALA A 195 9.47 -2.27 10.42
N GLU A 196 8.36 -1.95 9.77
CA GLU A 196 7.95 -2.48 8.47
C GLU A 196 7.58 -1.30 7.54
N PRO A 197 7.84 -1.40 6.22
CA PRO A 197 7.29 -0.48 5.24
C PRO A 197 5.77 -0.44 5.25
N ASP A 198 5.19 0.66 4.78
CA ASP A 198 3.76 0.86 4.65
C ASP A 198 3.45 1.49 3.29
N ASP A 199 3.12 0.66 2.31
CA ASP A 199 3.07 1.05 0.89
C ASP A 199 2.08 2.18 0.60
N MET A 200 0.98 2.26 1.36
CA MET A 200 0.00 3.34 1.26
C MET A 200 0.59 4.68 1.71
N LEU A 201 1.37 4.69 2.80
CA LEU A 201 2.07 5.90 3.25
C LEU A 201 3.23 6.28 2.31
N LEU A 202 3.95 5.29 1.76
CA LEU A 202 4.99 5.54 0.76
C LEU A 202 4.39 6.18 -0.52
N ALA A 203 3.28 5.64 -1.02
CA ALA A 203 2.56 6.22 -2.17
C ALA A 203 2.07 7.65 -1.88
N LEU A 204 1.50 7.90 -0.69
CA LEU A 204 1.09 9.24 -0.28
C LEU A 204 2.27 10.22 -0.18
N ALA A 205 3.43 9.79 0.33
CA ALA A 205 4.63 10.62 0.39
C ALA A 205 5.17 11.00 -1.01
N VAL A 206 5.04 10.10 -1.99
CA VAL A 206 5.36 10.38 -3.39
C VAL A 206 4.35 11.37 -3.99
N GLU A 207 3.04 11.13 -3.85
CA GLU A 207 1.99 12.03 -4.35
C GLU A 207 2.19 13.46 -3.81
N ILE A 208 2.47 13.60 -2.50
CA ILE A 208 2.66 14.90 -1.86
C ILE A 208 3.82 15.68 -2.50
N GLU A 209 4.97 15.04 -2.74
CA GLU A 209 6.16 15.73 -3.29
C GLU A 209 6.07 15.94 -4.81
N GLU A 210 5.43 15.04 -5.55
CA GLU A 210 5.15 15.22 -6.98
C GLU A 210 4.16 16.37 -7.21
N ARG A 211 3.08 16.43 -6.42
CA ARG A 211 2.08 17.50 -6.53
C ARG A 211 2.52 18.81 -5.87
N ARG A 212 3.53 18.82 -4.99
CA ARG A 212 3.99 19.99 -4.22
C ARG A 212 4.12 21.27 -5.07
N ALA A 213 3.44 22.35 -4.67
CA ALA A 213 3.66 23.67 -5.24
C ALA A 213 4.88 24.35 -4.57
N GLN A 214 5.71 24.99 -5.38
CA GLN A 214 6.99 25.59 -4.98
C GLN A 214 7.18 26.98 -5.62
N GLY A 215 8.06 27.79 -5.04
CA GLY A 215 8.54 29.04 -5.65
C GLY A 215 9.79 28.84 -6.53
N PRO A 216 10.36 29.92 -7.11
CA PRO A 216 9.91 31.31 -6.99
C PRO A 216 8.70 31.62 -7.88
N SER A 217 8.44 30.86 -8.93
CA SER A 217 7.34 31.10 -9.88
C SER A 217 6.30 29.98 -9.89
N ALA A 218 5.01 30.30 -9.78
CA ALA A 218 3.92 29.33 -9.89
C ALA A 218 2.78 29.82 -10.80
N ARG A 219 2.03 28.87 -11.38
CA ARG A 219 0.88 29.15 -12.25
C ARG A 219 -0.44 28.89 -11.52
N PHE A 220 -1.41 29.77 -11.77
CA PHE A 220 -2.72 29.71 -11.14
C PHE A 220 -3.84 29.96 -12.16
N GLU A 221 -5.05 29.58 -11.78
CA GLU A 221 -6.30 30.07 -12.38
C GLU A 221 -7.01 30.89 -11.30
N LEU A 222 -7.34 32.16 -11.57
CA LEU A 222 -8.14 33.01 -10.68
C LEU A 222 -9.45 33.36 -11.39
N ASP A 223 -10.59 32.97 -10.81
CA ASP A 223 -11.93 33.20 -11.34
C ASP A 223 -12.06 32.79 -12.83
N GLY A 224 -11.49 31.62 -13.16
CA GLY A 224 -11.45 31.05 -14.51
C GLY A 224 -10.40 31.65 -15.46
N ARG A 225 -9.51 32.53 -14.99
CA ARG A 225 -8.49 33.20 -15.80
C ARG A 225 -7.08 32.69 -15.45
N PRO A 226 -6.30 32.18 -16.43
CA PRO A 226 -4.93 31.74 -16.16
C PRO A 226 -4.02 32.94 -15.88
N LEU A 227 -3.12 32.79 -14.91
CA LEU A 227 -2.10 33.77 -14.56
C LEU A 227 -0.83 33.09 -14.03
N GLU A 228 0.27 33.81 -14.03
CA GLU A 228 1.55 33.39 -13.47
C GLU A 228 1.97 34.36 -12.37
N VAL A 229 2.54 33.86 -11.27
CA VAL A 229 3.02 34.69 -10.16
C VAL A 229 4.49 34.38 -9.89
N ALA A 230 5.33 35.43 -9.89
CA ALA A 230 6.71 35.39 -9.45
C ALA A 230 6.80 35.99 -8.03
N PHE A 231 7.11 35.16 -7.05
CA PHE A 231 7.20 35.52 -5.63
C PHE A 231 8.63 35.91 -5.23
N GLY A 232 8.74 36.76 -4.21
CA GLY A 232 10.00 37.30 -3.69
C GLY A 232 9.88 38.81 -3.47
N ASP A 233 10.73 39.39 -2.61
CA ASP A 233 10.72 40.84 -2.32
C ASP A 233 11.31 41.68 -3.46
N SER A 234 12.11 41.03 -4.31
CA SER A 234 12.56 41.50 -5.62
C SER A 234 12.35 40.39 -6.65
N VAL A 235 11.99 40.76 -7.87
CA VAL A 235 11.72 39.82 -8.98
C VAL A 235 12.55 40.23 -10.19
N VAL A 236 13.37 39.30 -10.72
CA VAL A 236 14.26 39.55 -11.86
C VAL A 236 13.60 39.12 -13.16
N ILE A 237 13.61 40.02 -14.15
CA ILE A 237 13.29 39.72 -15.55
C ILE A 237 14.60 39.53 -16.32
N GLY A 238 14.67 38.51 -17.16
CA GLY A 238 15.84 38.25 -17.99
C GLY A 238 15.74 36.94 -18.78
N ARG A 239 16.81 36.52 -19.47
CA ARG A 239 16.79 35.35 -20.36
C ARG A 239 17.08 34.01 -19.68
N ALA A 240 17.78 34.02 -18.53
CA ALA A 240 18.13 32.84 -17.75
C ALA A 240 18.63 33.28 -16.37
N ASP A 241 18.59 32.43 -15.35
CA ASP A 241 18.95 32.82 -13.97
C ASP A 241 18.05 33.94 -13.40
N ALA A 242 16.78 34.00 -13.85
CA ALA A 242 15.82 35.07 -13.59
C ALA A 242 14.38 34.52 -13.42
N ASP A 243 13.63 35.07 -12.45
CA ASP A 243 12.29 34.62 -12.05
C ASP A 243 11.26 34.74 -13.18
N ILE A 244 11.32 35.83 -13.95
CA ILE A 244 10.54 36.04 -15.17
C ILE A 244 11.47 35.84 -16.37
N THR A 245 11.62 34.57 -16.77
CA THR A 245 12.42 34.19 -17.93
C THR A 245 11.75 34.61 -19.26
N VAL A 246 12.47 35.37 -20.10
CA VAL A 246 12.03 35.90 -21.41
C VAL A 246 13.04 35.50 -22.49
N PRO A 247 12.68 34.63 -23.46
CA PRO A 247 13.65 34.03 -24.39
C PRO A 247 13.97 34.90 -25.63
N SER A 248 14.29 36.19 -25.47
CA SER A 248 14.88 37.01 -26.56
C SER A 248 16.41 37.03 -26.46
N PRO A 249 17.17 36.78 -27.54
CA PRO A 249 18.64 36.90 -27.55
C PRO A 249 19.17 38.29 -27.13
N GLY A 250 18.41 39.36 -27.36
CA GLY A 250 18.78 40.72 -26.93
C GLY A 250 18.72 40.93 -25.41
N ILE A 251 18.00 40.07 -24.70
CA ILE A 251 17.86 40.12 -23.24
C ILE A 251 19.04 39.40 -22.58
N SER A 252 19.65 40.09 -21.60
CA SER A 252 20.72 39.57 -20.74
C SER A 252 20.19 38.50 -19.79
N ARG A 253 21.05 37.64 -19.22
CA ARG A 253 20.61 36.55 -18.31
C ARG A 253 19.74 37.10 -17.19
N GLN A 254 20.31 37.98 -16.38
CA GLN A 254 19.57 38.93 -15.55
C GLN A 254 19.62 40.28 -16.29
N HIS A 255 18.48 40.98 -16.41
CA HIS A 255 18.37 42.17 -17.29
C HIS A 255 17.71 43.36 -16.57
N LEU A 256 16.57 43.13 -15.91
CA LEU A 256 15.84 44.12 -15.13
C LEU A 256 15.48 43.51 -13.77
N VAL A 257 15.56 44.28 -12.69
CA VAL A 257 14.98 43.91 -11.39
C VAL A 257 13.79 44.81 -11.06
N LEU A 258 12.70 44.20 -10.62
CA LEU A 258 11.57 44.86 -9.98
C LEU A 258 11.76 44.75 -8.46
N ARG A 259 11.60 45.86 -7.73
CA ARG A 259 11.71 45.87 -6.26
C ARG A 259 10.76 46.87 -5.61
N ARG A 260 10.36 46.58 -4.38
CA ARG A 260 9.49 47.45 -3.57
C ARG A 260 10.32 48.51 -2.84
N THR A 261 9.87 49.76 -2.85
CA THR A 261 10.42 50.87 -2.05
C THR A 261 9.33 51.47 -1.16
N PRO A 262 9.67 52.30 -0.15
CA PRO A 262 8.67 53.06 0.62
C PRO A 262 7.78 53.97 -0.23
N SER A 263 8.25 54.38 -1.42
CA SER A 263 7.53 55.18 -2.42
C SER A 263 6.71 54.35 -3.43
N GLY A 264 6.68 53.02 -3.29
CA GLY A 264 6.02 52.11 -4.24
C GLY A 264 7.02 51.24 -5.03
N PRO A 265 6.55 50.47 -6.03
CA PRO A 265 7.41 49.60 -6.82
C PRO A 265 8.22 50.37 -7.87
N GLU A 266 9.46 49.94 -8.08
CA GLU A 266 10.37 50.49 -9.10
C GLU A 266 11.03 49.40 -9.94
N ALA A 267 11.54 49.79 -11.11
CA ALA A 267 12.30 48.95 -12.03
C ALA A 267 13.72 49.51 -12.21
N ALA A 268 14.73 48.64 -12.22
CA ALA A 268 16.13 49.01 -12.44
C ALA A 268 16.83 48.03 -13.40
N ASP A 269 17.62 48.56 -14.33
CA ASP A 269 18.45 47.76 -15.24
C ASP A 269 19.68 47.20 -14.50
N LEU A 270 20.02 45.93 -14.77
CA LEU A 270 21.08 45.20 -14.07
C LEU A 270 22.45 45.28 -14.78
N GLY A 271 22.75 46.40 -15.46
CA GLY A 271 23.97 46.57 -16.25
C GLY A 271 23.89 45.80 -17.57
N SER A 272 22.71 45.79 -18.18
CA SER A 272 22.37 44.89 -19.27
C SER A 272 22.97 45.30 -20.61
N SER A 273 23.29 44.29 -21.42
CA SER A 273 24.16 44.42 -22.60
C SER A 273 23.59 45.37 -23.66
N ASN A 274 22.32 45.17 -24.01
CA ASN A 274 21.61 46.06 -24.93
C ASN A 274 20.95 47.23 -24.18
N GLY A 275 20.64 47.07 -22.89
CA GLY A 275 19.96 48.05 -22.05
C GLY A 275 18.44 47.94 -22.03
N THR A 276 17.87 48.55 -21.01
CA THR A 276 16.46 48.93 -20.88
C THR A 276 16.25 50.34 -21.43
N LEU A 277 15.16 50.55 -22.17
CA LEU A 277 14.74 51.85 -22.70
C LEU A 277 13.36 52.23 -22.16
N LEU A 278 13.20 53.44 -21.59
CA LEU A 278 11.91 54.04 -21.25
C LEU A 278 11.54 55.06 -22.32
N ARG A 279 10.46 54.81 -23.09
CA ARG A 279 10.03 55.67 -24.22
C ARG A 279 11.17 56.06 -25.19
N GLY A 280 12.11 55.15 -25.41
CA GLY A 280 13.28 55.34 -26.29
C GLY A 280 14.52 55.98 -25.64
N VAL A 281 14.46 56.37 -24.37
CA VAL A 281 15.62 56.88 -23.61
C VAL A 281 16.20 55.76 -22.75
N ARG A 282 17.53 55.61 -22.67
CA ARG A 282 18.18 54.55 -21.86
C ARG A 282 17.92 54.75 -20.37
N LEU A 283 17.70 53.65 -19.66
CA LEU A 283 17.47 53.62 -18.22
C LEU A 283 18.82 53.50 -17.47
N ASP A 284 19.40 54.63 -17.11
CA ASP A 284 20.69 54.68 -16.37
C ASP A 284 20.52 54.72 -14.83
N VAL A 285 19.29 54.88 -14.33
CA VAL A 285 18.93 54.89 -12.89
C VAL A 285 17.59 54.18 -12.67
N PRO A 286 17.29 53.66 -11.46
CA PRO A 286 15.98 53.08 -11.16
C PRO A 286 14.82 54.06 -11.42
N VAL A 287 13.69 53.55 -11.90
CA VAL A 287 12.48 54.35 -12.18
C VAL A 287 11.27 53.79 -11.44
N ALA A 288 10.56 54.68 -10.72
CA ALA A 288 9.28 54.34 -10.11
C ALA A 288 8.23 54.01 -11.19
N ILE A 289 7.47 52.94 -10.98
CA ILE A 289 6.48 52.47 -11.97
C ILE A 289 5.23 53.38 -12.00
N GLY A 290 4.93 54.07 -10.90
CA GLY A 290 3.82 55.04 -10.83
C GLY A 290 2.48 54.40 -11.16
N GLU A 291 1.68 55.05 -12.02
CA GLU A 291 0.43 54.51 -12.59
C GLU A 291 0.69 53.45 -13.68
N GLY A 292 1.91 53.40 -14.23
CA GLY A 292 2.36 52.43 -15.21
C GLY A 292 3.41 53.01 -16.18
N ILE A 293 4.33 52.16 -16.62
CA ILE A 293 5.39 52.49 -17.58
C ILE A 293 5.52 51.42 -18.67
N GLU A 294 6.00 51.84 -19.84
CA GLU A 294 6.31 50.96 -20.97
C GLU A 294 7.80 51.02 -21.27
N LEU A 295 8.45 49.86 -21.21
CA LEU A 295 9.88 49.67 -21.38
C LEU A 295 10.15 48.83 -22.63
N THR A 296 11.26 49.10 -23.32
CA THR A 296 11.83 48.17 -24.30
C THR A 296 13.06 47.52 -23.69
N LEU A 297 12.97 46.20 -23.46
CA LEU A 297 14.03 45.36 -22.94
C LEU A 297 14.81 44.75 -24.11
N GLY A 298 16.14 44.66 -24.00
CA GLY A 298 16.99 44.02 -24.99
C GLY A 298 17.08 44.72 -26.36
N GLY A 299 16.36 45.84 -26.54
CA GLY A 299 16.22 46.57 -27.81
C GLY A 299 15.00 46.19 -28.65
N ASP A 300 14.37 45.04 -28.40
CA ASP A 300 13.27 44.50 -29.22
C ASP A 300 12.01 44.07 -28.43
N VAL A 301 12.13 43.73 -27.15
CA VAL A 301 11.00 43.24 -26.34
C VAL A 301 10.28 44.38 -25.64
N SER A 302 9.04 44.68 -26.06
CA SER A 302 8.16 45.56 -25.29
C SER A 302 7.67 44.86 -24.01
N ALA A 303 7.85 45.55 -22.87
CA ALA A 303 7.40 45.13 -21.56
C ALA A 303 6.65 46.30 -20.89
N LYS A 304 5.38 46.09 -20.57
CA LYS A 304 4.56 47.06 -19.84
C LYS A 304 4.44 46.65 -18.37
N LEU A 305 4.71 47.61 -17.49
CA LEU A 305 4.68 47.45 -16.05
C LEU A 305 3.58 48.34 -15.49
N THR A 306 2.61 47.79 -14.77
CA THR A 306 1.62 48.58 -14.01
C THR A 306 1.67 48.19 -12.54
N PRO A 307 1.34 49.08 -11.59
CA PRO A 307 1.22 48.69 -10.19
C PRO A 307 0.13 47.62 -10.01
N LEU A 308 0.24 46.85 -8.93
CA LEU A 308 -0.83 46.03 -8.37
C LEU A 308 -1.31 46.64 -7.06
N ASP A 309 -2.58 46.40 -6.74
CA ASP A 309 -3.11 46.61 -5.39
C ASP A 309 -2.26 45.83 -4.38
N GLY A 310 -1.98 46.44 -3.22
CA GLY A 310 -0.97 45.94 -2.28
C GLY A 310 0.49 46.24 -2.68
N GLY A 311 0.75 46.95 -3.79
CA GLY A 311 2.06 47.53 -4.14
C GLY A 311 3.04 46.62 -4.88
N GLY A 312 2.54 45.56 -5.52
CA GLY A 312 3.30 44.75 -6.48
C GLY A 312 3.31 45.36 -7.90
N VAL A 313 3.68 44.55 -8.89
CA VAL A 313 3.75 44.92 -10.31
C VAL A 313 3.08 43.84 -11.18
N ARG A 314 2.23 44.24 -12.13
CA ARG A 314 1.82 43.41 -13.27
C ARG A 314 2.82 43.63 -14.40
N VAL A 315 3.33 42.53 -14.94
CA VAL A 315 4.34 42.48 -16.00
C VAL A 315 3.67 41.89 -17.25
N GLU A 316 3.44 42.73 -18.26
CA GLU A 316 2.83 42.36 -19.53
C GLU A 316 3.93 42.33 -20.61
N ILE A 317 4.25 41.14 -21.15
CA ILE A 317 5.28 40.94 -22.19
C ILE A 317 4.66 40.16 -23.35
N GLY A 318 4.36 40.86 -24.43
CA GLY A 318 3.54 40.33 -25.52
C GLY A 318 2.16 39.90 -25.01
N ALA A 319 1.81 38.63 -25.18
CA ALA A 319 0.56 38.05 -24.66
C ALA A 319 0.69 37.42 -23.26
N ARG A 320 1.88 37.40 -22.65
CA ARG A 320 2.11 36.81 -21.32
C ARG A 320 1.93 37.89 -20.24
N VAL A 321 1.14 37.57 -19.22
CA VAL A 321 0.95 38.40 -18.03
C VAL A 321 1.46 37.65 -16.80
N VAL A 322 2.43 38.24 -16.10
CA VAL A 322 2.98 37.73 -14.85
C VAL A 322 2.74 38.76 -13.74
N LEU A 323 2.34 38.30 -12.56
CA LEU A 323 2.22 39.13 -11.36
C LEU A 323 3.50 38.98 -10.54
N ALA A 324 4.10 40.10 -10.16
CA ALA A 324 5.22 40.17 -9.23
C ALA A 324 4.72 40.90 -7.96
N PRO A 325 4.25 40.20 -6.91
CA PRO A 325 3.66 40.86 -5.74
C PRO A 325 4.68 41.67 -4.92
N LEU A 326 5.98 41.42 -5.10
CA LEU A 326 7.09 42.03 -4.36
C LEU A 326 6.87 41.86 -2.85
N GLY A 327 6.92 40.61 -2.40
CA GLY A 327 6.41 40.11 -1.13
C GLY A 327 5.32 39.05 -1.32
N PRO A 328 4.40 38.86 -0.35
CA PRO A 328 3.26 37.96 -0.47
C PRO A 328 2.23 38.39 -1.52
N TRP A 329 1.58 37.44 -2.18
CA TRP A 329 0.44 37.70 -3.06
C TRP A 329 -0.86 37.77 -2.25
N HIS A 330 -1.56 38.90 -2.34
CA HIS A 330 -2.84 39.10 -1.66
C HIS A 330 -4.03 38.92 -2.61
N LEU A 331 -5.08 38.26 -2.10
CA LEU A 331 -6.33 37.92 -2.79
C LEU A 331 -7.48 38.04 -1.77
N ASP A 332 -7.95 39.27 -1.54
CA ASP A 332 -8.88 39.63 -0.46
C ASP A 332 -8.40 39.11 0.92
N ASP A 333 -9.16 38.20 1.55
CA ASP A 333 -8.83 37.56 2.82
C ASP A 333 -7.61 36.60 2.75
N TRP A 334 -7.22 36.17 1.55
CA TRP A 334 -6.17 35.18 1.32
C TRP A 334 -4.82 35.83 1.03
N ARG A 335 -3.74 35.20 1.54
CA ARG A 335 -2.34 35.57 1.28
C ARG A 335 -1.55 34.32 0.91
N VAL A 336 -1.01 34.29 -0.30
CA VAL A 336 -0.17 33.21 -0.83
C VAL A 336 1.30 33.66 -0.83
N GLN A 337 2.21 32.80 -0.37
CA GLN A 337 3.64 33.08 -0.35
C GLN A 337 4.49 31.79 -0.29
N PRO A 338 5.77 31.85 -0.66
CA PRO A 338 6.73 30.83 -0.26
C PRO A 338 6.91 30.78 1.27
N ALA A 339 7.29 29.60 1.75
CA ALA A 339 7.84 29.36 3.07
C ALA A 339 9.31 28.91 2.95
N ASP A 340 10.08 29.06 4.03
CA ASP A 340 11.54 28.85 4.05
C ASP A 340 11.97 27.42 3.69
N ASP A 341 11.06 26.44 3.84
CA ASP A 341 11.28 25.04 3.46
C ASP A 341 10.94 24.72 2.00
N GLY A 342 10.57 25.73 1.21
CA GLY A 342 10.27 25.65 -0.23
C GLY A 342 8.81 25.33 -0.56
N TRP A 343 7.93 25.14 0.42
CA TRP A 343 6.49 25.06 0.14
C TRP A 343 5.92 26.41 -0.31
N LEU A 344 5.02 26.40 -1.29
CA LEU A 344 4.08 27.49 -1.48
C LEU A 344 2.90 27.30 -0.53
N GLU A 345 2.58 28.31 0.26
CA GLU A 345 1.53 28.25 1.29
C GLU A 345 0.46 29.32 1.07
N LEU A 346 -0.78 28.96 1.35
CA LEU A 346 -1.89 29.90 1.46
C LEU A 346 -2.24 30.08 2.94
N SER A 347 -2.40 31.32 3.36
CA SER A 347 -2.92 31.71 4.67
C SER A 347 -4.16 32.57 4.50
N ALA A 348 -5.15 32.41 5.38
CA ALA A 348 -6.45 33.06 5.26
C ALA A 348 -7.01 33.43 6.64
N HIS A 349 -7.66 34.59 6.75
CA HIS A 349 -8.35 35.00 7.97
C HIS A 349 -9.62 34.17 8.19
N THR A 350 -10.41 34.02 7.12
CA THR A 350 -11.59 33.15 7.05
C THR A 350 -11.20 31.77 6.48
N PRO A 351 -11.71 30.64 7.02
CA PRO A 351 -11.43 29.33 6.46
C PRO A 351 -11.96 29.19 5.04
N GLY A 352 -11.09 28.87 4.09
CA GLY A 352 -11.49 28.49 2.73
C GLY A 352 -11.97 27.04 2.64
N TYR A 353 -12.29 26.61 1.43
CA TYR A 353 -12.62 25.22 1.12
C TYR A 353 -11.73 24.70 -0.01
N LEU A 354 -11.09 23.55 0.17
CA LEU A 354 -10.29 22.83 -0.84
C LEU A 354 -11.08 21.60 -1.28
N GLU A 355 -11.40 21.50 -2.58
CA GLU A 355 -12.19 20.39 -3.15
C GLU A 355 -13.54 20.14 -2.41
N GLY A 356 -14.07 21.18 -1.74
CA GLY A 356 -15.31 21.14 -0.94
C GLY A 356 -15.11 20.86 0.56
N LEU A 357 -13.92 20.46 1.00
CA LEU A 357 -13.56 20.30 2.42
C LEU A 357 -13.09 21.63 3.01
N GLN A 358 -13.54 21.99 4.21
CA GLN A 358 -13.06 23.18 4.91
C GLN A 358 -11.59 22.99 5.34
N VAL A 359 -10.75 23.99 5.14
CA VAL A 359 -9.31 23.93 5.46
C VAL A 359 -8.90 24.80 6.65
N ASP A 360 -7.76 24.49 7.25
CA ASP A 360 -7.12 25.33 8.28
C ASP A 360 -6.72 26.72 7.73
N GLN A 361 -6.56 27.70 8.61
CA GLN A 361 -6.16 29.08 8.27
C GLN A 361 -4.77 29.20 7.60
N ARG A 362 -3.97 28.12 7.56
CA ARG A 362 -2.69 28.07 6.84
C ARG A 362 -2.45 26.66 6.30
N ILE A 363 -2.32 26.54 4.98
CA ILE A 363 -2.13 25.26 4.27
C ILE A 363 -0.95 25.30 3.30
N GLN A 364 -0.43 24.11 3.01
CA GLN A 364 0.58 23.85 1.98
C GLN A 364 -0.13 23.54 0.65
N LEU A 365 0.13 24.34 -0.39
CA LEU A 365 -0.50 24.20 -1.70
C LEU A 365 0.12 23.09 -2.55
N CYS A 366 -0.71 22.42 -3.34
CA CYS A 366 -0.32 21.44 -4.35
C CYS A 366 -0.94 21.75 -5.71
N ARG A 367 -0.25 21.35 -6.76
CA ARG A 367 -0.74 21.31 -8.14
C ARG A 367 -1.99 20.44 -8.23
N GLY A 368 -2.98 20.95 -8.96
CA GLY A 368 -4.33 20.40 -9.03
C GLY A 368 -5.31 20.95 -7.97
N ASP A 369 -4.83 21.63 -6.91
CA ASP A 369 -5.70 22.20 -5.88
C ASP A 369 -6.75 23.15 -6.48
N ALA A 370 -7.96 23.11 -5.93
CA ALA A 370 -9.07 23.96 -6.31
C ALA A 370 -9.75 24.51 -5.04
N LEU A 371 -9.57 25.81 -4.77
CA LEU A 371 -10.05 26.48 -3.58
C LEU A 371 -11.24 27.41 -3.86
N SER A 372 -12.24 27.39 -2.99
CA SER A 372 -13.39 28.31 -3.00
C SER A 372 -13.56 29.03 -1.66
N ASN A 373 -14.20 30.21 -1.69
CA ASN A 373 -14.49 31.01 -0.49
C ASN A 373 -15.69 30.45 0.32
N ALA A 374 -16.42 29.47 -0.20
CA ALA A 374 -17.58 28.85 0.44
C ALA A 374 -17.80 27.41 -0.03
N ALA A 375 -18.43 26.59 0.80
CA ALA A 375 -18.78 25.20 0.48
C ALA A 375 -19.66 25.13 -0.78
N GLY A 376 -19.28 24.29 -1.76
CA GLY A 376 -20.02 24.09 -3.01
C GLY A 376 -20.00 25.27 -4.00
N ALA A 377 -19.34 26.40 -3.66
CA ALA A 377 -19.09 27.47 -4.62
C ALA A 377 -18.06 27.04 -5.68
N PRO A 378 -18.07 27.63 -6.89
CA PRO A 378 -17.02 27.39 -7.87
C PRO A 378 -15.64 27.75 -7.30
N PRO A 379 -14.56 27.05 -7.69
CA PRO A 379 -13.22 27.36 -7.21
C PRO A 379 -12.78 28.73 -7.75
N ARG A 380 -12.43 29.62 -6.82
CA ARG A 380 -11.89 30.95 -7.09
C ARG A 380 -10.43 30.86 -7.48
N LEU A 381 -9.64 30.05 -6.79
CA LEU A 381 -8.21 29.86 -7.07
C LEU A 381 -7.93 28.39 -7.38
N ARG A 382 -7.23 28.12 -8.48
CA ARG A 382 -6.59 26.81 -8.72
C ARG A 382 -5.08 26.94 -8.80
N VAL A 383 -4.38 25.89 -8.40
CA VAL A 383 -2.94 25.74 -8.63
C VAL A 383 -2.74 24.85 -9.85
N VAL A 384 -2.14 25.40 -10.91
CA VAL A 384 -2.04 24.73 -12.22
C VAL A 384 -0.91 23.68 -12.20
N PRO A 385 -1.06 22.52 -12.88
CA PRO A 385 0.00 21.52 -13.08
C PRO A 385 1.28 22.03 -13.77
#